data_AF-A0A521V9M7-F1
#
_entry.id   AF-A0A521V9M7-F1
#
_cell.length_a   1.000
_cell.length_b   1.000
_cell.length_c   1.000
_cell.angle_alpha   90.00
_cell.angle_beta   90.00
_cell.angle_gamma   90.00
#
_symmetry.space_group_name_H-M   'P 1'
#
loop_
_entity.id
_entity.type
_entity.pdbx_description
1 polymer ?
#
loop_
_entity_poly.entity_id
_entity_poly.type
_entity_poly.pdbx_seq_one_letter_code
_entity_poly.pdbx_strand_id
1 'polypeptide(L)'
;MSIDWALGTGPSSRVFGPGSIQVIDMIDAPGVNGARELFYQKNGATGMDPVTNYAAKFGAGDYLTTSSPTQQFVGSYRVDVFAVNQSEVMFVVNNTSSFKSLTAGAGPAYERSTFGPGGNMRQTYWWTEPRR
;
A
#
# COMPACT_ATOMS: atom_id res chain seq x y z
N MET A 1 -6.58 -12.66 -4.73
CA MET A 1 -5.18 -12.22 -4.48
C MET A 1 -4.37 -13.32 -3.82
N SER A 2 -4.85 -13.88 -2.71
CA SER A 2 -4.14 -14.91 -1.93
C SER A 2 -4.01 -16.26 -2.64
N ILE A 3 -5.04 -16.72 -3.38
CA ILE A 3 -5.01 -18.00 -4.10
C ILE A 3 -4.09 -17.94 -5.33
N ASP A 4 -4.20 -16.92 -6.19
CA ASP A 4 -3.28 -16.72 -7.33
C ASP A 4 -1.81 -16.63 -6.87
N TRP A 5 -1.58 -15.93 -5.76
CA TRP A 5 -0.27 -15.79 -5.15
C TRP A 5 0.26 -17.11 -4.56
N ALA A 6 -0.61 -17.90 -3.91
CA ALA A 6 -0.29 -19.23 -3.38
C ALA A 6 -0.08 -20.29 -4.47
N LEU A 7 -0.76 -20.15 -5.61
CA LEU A 7 -0.62 -21.04 -6.77
C LEU A 7 0.49 -20.59 -7.73
N GLY A 8 1.12 -19.44 -7.48
CA GLY A 8 2.17 -18.90 -8.34
C GLY A 8 1.69 -18.44 -9.72
N THR A 9 0.39 -18.28 -9.94
CA THR A 9 -0.23 -17.86 -11.20
C THR A 9 -0.51 -16.34 -11.22
N GLY A 10 -0.21 -15.65 -12.33
CA GLY A 10 -0.44 -14.20 -12.49
C GLY A 10 0.79 -13.28 -12.55
N PRO A 11 0.60 -11.96 -12.68
CA PRO A 11 1.67 -11.00 -12.96
C PRO A 11 2.51 -10.63 -11.71
N SER A 12 3.79 -10.33 -11.92
CA SER A 12 4.77 -9.91 -10.89
C SER A 12 4.54 -8.50 -10.35
N SER A 13 3.79 -7.68 -11.10
CA SER A 13 3.28 -6.39 -10.68
C SER A 13 1.77 -6.33 -10.87
N ARG A 14 1.04 -5.73 -9.94
CA ARG A 14 -0.36 -5.34 -10.11
C ARG A 14 -0.57 -3.90 -9.72
N VAL A 15 -1.31 -3.17 -10.56
CA VAL A 15 -1.77 -1.81 -10.28
C VAL A 15 -3.27 -1.85 -10.04
N PHE A 16 -3.71 -1.24 -8.95
CA PHE A 16 -5.10 -1.09 -8.57
C PHE A 16 -5.46 0.40 -8.60
N GLY A 17 -6.50 0.74 -9.34
CA GLY A 17 -6.99 2.11 -9.47
C GLY A 17 -8.20 2.42 -8.58
N PRO A 18 -8.69 3.68 -8.63
CA PRO A 18 -9.82 4.14 -7.83
C PRO A 18 -11.03 3.21 -7.92
N GLY A 19 -11.68 2.95 -6.79
CA GLY A 19 -12.89 2.13 -6.71
C GLY A 19 -12.67 0.62 -6.66
N SER A 20 -11.42 0.13 -6.77
CA SER A 20 -11.14 -1.28 -6.49
C SER A 20 -11.29 -1.57 -4.99
N ILE A 21 -11.74 -2.77 -4.62
CA ILE A 21 -11.90 -3.14 -3.21
C ILE A 21 -10.57 -3.05 -2.44
N GLN A 22 -9.44 -3.28 -3.12
CA GLN A 22 -8.11 -3.13 -2.51
C GLN A 22 -7.74 -1.68 -2.25
N VAL A 23 -8.14 -0.76 -3.13
CA VAL A 23 -7.96 0.67 -2.91
C VAL A 23 -8.86 1.15 -1.77
N ILE A 24 -10.14 0.73 -1.76
CA ILE A 24 -11.08 1.05 -0.68
C ILE A 24 -10.53 0.60 0.68
N ASP A 25 -10.00 -0.61 0.76
CA ASP A 25 -9.35 -1.13 1.97
C ASP A 25 -8.13 -0.30 2.41
N MET A 26 -7.39 0.29 1.47
CA MET A 26 -6.15 1.02 1.79
C MET A 26 -6.37 2.50 2.09
N ILE A 27 -7.49 3.11 1.67
CA ILE A 27 -7.80 4.53 1.90
C ILE A 27 -7.74 4.90 3.39
N ASP A 28 -8.28 4.02 4.23
CA ASP A 28 -8.38 4.22 5.68
C ASP A 28 -7.26 3.51 6.46
N ALA A 29 -6.25 2.97 5.79
CA ALA A 29 -5.16 2.29 6.45
C ALA A 29 -4.41 3.28 7.39
N PRO A 30 -4.03 2.88 8.62
CA PRO A 30 -3.41 3.80 9.59
C PRO A 30 -2.18 4.55 9.04
N GLY A 31 -1.35 3.87 8.25
CA GLY A 31 -0.18 4.50 7.61
C GLY A 31 -0.53 5.47 6.49
N VAL A 32 -1.63 5.27 5.78
CA VAL A 32 -2.16 6.22 4.79
C VAL A 32 -2.72 7.45 5.52
N ASN A 33 -3.45 7.25 6.61
CA ASN A 33 -3.93 8.34 7.47
C ASN A 33 -2.77 9.18 8.01
N GLY A 34 -1.69 8.54 8.50
CA GLY A 34 -0.48 9.23 8.94
C GLY A 34 0.21 10.03 7.83
N ALA A 35 0.30 9.47 6.61
CA ALA A 35 0.84 10.19 5.45
C ALA A 35 -0.04 11.39 5.06
N ARG A 36 -1.37 11.23 5.11
CA ARG A 36 -2.36 12.27 4.85
C ARG A 36 -2.21 13.42 5.85
N GLU A 37 -2.13 13.12 7.14
CA GLU A 37 -1.92 14.11 8.20
C GLU A 37 -0.60 14.87 8.01
N LEU A 38 0.49 14.17 7.72
CA LEU A 38 1.79 14.80 7.46
C LEU A 38 1.73 15.75 6.25
N PHE A 39 1.03 15.36 5.18
CA PHE A 39 0.85 16.21 4.01
C PHE A 39 0.13 17.52 4.38
N TYR A 40 -0.97 17.43 5.13
CA TYR A 40 -1.72 18.61 5.58
C TYR A 40 -0.95 19.47 6.58
N GLN A 41 -0.20 18.86 7.51
CA GLN A 41 0.66 19.61 8.44
C GLN A 41 1.79 20.36 7.72
N LYS A 42 2.40 19.71 6.72
CA LYS A 42 3.48 20.31 5.92
C LYS A 42 2.99 21.48 5.07
N ASN A 43 1.81 21.36 4.46
CA ASN A 43 1.35 22.26 3.41
C ASN A 43 0.29 23.27 3.86
N GLY A 44 -0.39 23.05 4.98
CA GLY A 44 -1.57 23.84 5.35
C GLY A 44 -2.61 23.88 4.22
N ALA A 45 -3.29 25.02 4.07
CA ALA A 45 -4.37 25.19 3.09
C ALA A 45 -3.89 25.33 1.64
N THR A 46 -2.69 25.89 1.40
CA THR A 46 -2.27 26.33 0.06
C THR A 46 -0.99 25.66 -0.45
N GLY A 47 -0.19 25.03 0.42
CA GLY A 47 1.04 24.35 0.02
C GLY A 47 0.77 23.16 -0.90
N MET A 48 1.70 22.86 -1.81
CA MET A 48 1.57 21.77 -2.77
C MET A 48 2.77 20.82 -2.76
N ASP A 49 3.63 20.94 -1.75
CA ASP A 49 4.83 20.14 -1.64
C ASP A 49 4.45 18.67 -1.38
N PRO A 50 4.94 17.73 -2.20
CA PRO A 50 4.59 16.33 -2.02
C PRO A 50 5.17 15.78 -0.72
N VAL A 51 4.52 14.72 -0.22
CA VAL A 51 5.06 13.84 0.82
C VAL A 51 5.38 12.52 0.14
N THR A 52 6.66 12.21 -0.01
CA THR A 52 7.10 11.00 -0.70
C THR A 52 7.83 10.05 0.25
N ASN A 53 7.81 8.75 -0.07
CA ASN A 53 8.50 7.68 0.65
C ASN A 53 8.08 7.51 2.11
N TYR A 54 6.86 7.94 2.48
CA TYR A 54 6.35 7.77 3.84
C TYR A 54 6.29 6.29 4.19
N ALA A 55 7.09 5.87 5.17
CA ALA A 55 7.22 4.48 5.54
C ALA A 55 6.12 4.09 6.52
N ALA A 56 5.19 3.25 6.06
CA ALA A 56 4.15 2.68 6.89
C ALA A 56 4.42 1.19 7.15
N LYS A 57 4.14 0.75 8.37
CA LYS A 57 4.14 -0.65 8.74
C LYS A 57 2.82 -0.96 9.43
N PHE A 58 2.17 -1.99 8.95
CA PHE A 58 1.05 -2.64 9.59
C PHE A 58 1.59 -3.47 10.75
N GLY A 59 1.29 -3.03 11.97
CA GLY A 59 1.78 -3.66 13.20
C GLY A 59 0.83 -4.74 13.72
N ALA A 60 1.31 -5.54 14.68
CA ALA A 60 0.49 -6.53 15.38
C ALA A 60 -0.72 -5.91 16.10
N GLY A 61 -0.64 -4.63 16.51
CA GLY A 61 -1.77 -3.88 17.07
C GLY A 61 -2.86 -3.58 16.05
N ASP A 62 -2.48 -3.31 14.79
CA ASP A 62 -3.43 -3.06 13.71
C ASP A 62 -4.13 -4.35 13.25
N TYR A 63 -3.50 -5.51 13.47
CA TYR A 63 -4.07 -6.83 13.22
C TYR A 63 -5.28 -7.14 14.12
N LEU A 64 -5.34 -6.51 15.31
CA LEU A 64 -6.43 -6.67 16.26
C LEU A 64 -7.59 -5.70 16.02
N THR A 65 -7.39 -4.66 15.21
CA THR A 65 -8.36 -3.58 14.99
C THR A 65 -8.88 -3.51 13.55
N THR A 66 -8.18 -4.11 12.59
CA THR A 66 -8.64 -4.20 11.19
C THR A 66 -9.22 -5.58 10.87
N SER A 67 -10.32 -5.60 10.11
CA SER A 67 -10.83 -6.79 9.43
C SER A 67 -10.41 -6.83 7.95
N SER A 68 -9.63 -5.87 7.46
CA SER A 68 -9.20 -5.84 6.06
C SER A 68 -8.08 -6.86 5.80
N PRO A 69 -8.35 -7.93 5.02
CA PRO A 69 -7.32 -8.90 4.65
C PRO A 69 -6.25 -8.26 3.75
N THR A 70 -6.58 -7.17 3.03
CA THR A 70 -5.63 -6.43 2.19
C THR A 70 -4.57 -5.74 3.04
N GLN A 71 -4.98 -5.04 4.09
CA GLN A 71 -4.03 -4.34 4.99
C GLN A 71 -3.08 -5.33 5.69
N GLN A 72 -3.62 -6.46 6.14
CA GLN A 72 -2.84 -7.55 6.77
C GLN A 72 -1.84 -8.18 5.79
N PHE A 73 -2.20 -8.35 4.52
CA PHE A 73 -1.34 -8.94 3.50
C PHE A 73 -0.22 -8.00 3.01
N VAL A 74 -0.49 -6.69 3.02
CA VAL A 74 0.46 -5.67 2.59
C VAL A 74 1.62 -5.56 3.59
N GLY A 75 1.37 -5.62 4.90
CA GLY A 75 2.41 -5.68 5.92
C GLY A 75 3.24 -4.38 6.04
N SER A 76 4.15 -4.09 5.11
CA SER A 76 4.91 -2.83 5.09
C SER A 76 4.83 -2.16 3.73
N TYR A 77 4.52 -0.88 3.68
CA TYR A 77 4.30 -0.16 2.44
C TYR A 77 4.85 1.26 2.49
N ARG A 78 4.99 1.86 1.32
CA ARG A 78 5.34 3.26 1.15
C ARG A 78 4.12 4.01 0.64
N VAL A 79 3.90 5.19 1.19
CA VAL A 79 2.85 6.10 0.75
C VAL A 79 3.50 7.35 0.17
N ASP A 80 3.05 7.73 -1.01
CA ASP A 80 3.37 8.99 -1.66
C ASP A 80 2.07 9.79 -1.80
N VAL A 81 2.11 11.08 -1.49
CA VAL A 81 0.98 12.01 -1.50
C VAL A 81 1.37 13.23 -2.31
N PHE A 82 0.61 13.53 -3.36
CA PHE A 82 0.87 14.61 -4.31
C PHE A 82 -0.34 15.54 -4.39
N ALA A 83 -0.14 16.86 -4.36
CA ALA A 83 -1.17 17.80 -4.78
C ALA A 83 -1.29 17.75 -6.30
N VAL A 84 -2.43 17.34 -6.84
CA VAL A 84 -2.70 17.38 -8.28
C VAL A 84 -3.01 18.82 -8.69
N ASN A 85 -3.80 19.49 -7.87
CA ASN A 85 -4.17 20.90 -8.00
C ASN A 85 -4.54 21.44 -6.61
N GLN A 86 -5.11 22.64 -6.52
CA GLN A 86 -5.52 23.24 -5.24
C GLN A 86 -6.72 22.53 -4.59
N SER A 87 -7.48 21.72 -5.33
CA SER A 87 -8.68 21.03 -4.87
C SER A 87 -8.54 19.52 -4.73
N GLU A 88 -7.45 18.92 -5.18
CA GLU A 88 -7.30 17.46 -5.24
C GLU A 88 -5.90 17.00 -4.84
N VAL A 89 -5.87 15.88 -4.12
CA VAL A 89 -4.65 15.21 -3.66
C VAL A 89 -4.68 13.77 -4.17
N MET A 90 -3.58 13.32 -4.75
CA MET A 90 -3.39 11.94 -5.21
C MET A 90 -2.55 11.17 -4.19
N PHE A 91 -3.00 9.97 -3.88
CA PHE A 91 -2.30 9.00 -3.05
C PHE A 91 -1.80 7.86 -3.91
N VAL A 92 -0.55 7.44 -3.68
CA VAL A 92 0.04 6.26 -4.28
C VAL A 92 0.63 5.42 -3.16
N VAL A 93 0.14 4.19 -3.04
CA VAL A 93 0.64 3.22 -2.06
C VAL A 93 1.39 2.13 -2.79
N ASN A 94 2.68 2.00 -2.48
CA ASN A 94 3.58 1.02 -3.06
C ASN A 94 3.96 -0.03 -2.02
N ASN A 95 3.71 -1.28 -2.35
CA ASN A 95 4.06 -2.41 -1.51
C ASN A 95 4.81 -3.48 -2.30
N THR A 96 5.71 -4.16 -1.60
CA THR A 96 6.34 -5.39 -2.08
C THR A 96 6.03 -6.49 -1.08
N SER A 97 4.95 -7.25 -1.31
CA SER A 97 4.66 -8.44 -0.54
C SER A 97 5.67 -9.53 -0.91
N SER A 98 6.52 -9.89 0.04
CA SER A 98 7.43 -11.04 -0.05
C SER A 98 6.85 -12.21 0.75
N PHE A 99 7.01 -13.46 0.30
CA PHE A 99 6.59 -14.65 1.06
C PHE A 99 7.27 -14.74 2.43
N LYS A 100 8.45 -14.15 2.56
CA LYS A 100 9.12 -13.94 3.85
C LYS A 100 8.27 -13.15 4.86
N SER A 101 7.46 -12.19 4.41
CA SER A 101 6.55 -11.41 5.27
C SER A 101 5.31 -12.21 5.68
N LEU A 102 4.79 -13.10 4.82
CA LEU A 102 3.64 -13.95 5.13
C LEU A 102 4.00 -15.13 6.04
N THR A 103 5.25 -15.61 6.00
CA THR A 103 5.72 -16.74 6.82
C THR A 103 6.58 -16.31 8.01
N ALA A 104 6.47 -15.06 8.48
CA ALA A 104 7.24 -14.53 9.61
C ALA A 104 8.76 -14.82 9.55
N GLY A 105 9.34 -14.75 8.35
CA GLY A 105 10.78 -14.97 8.14
C GLY A 105 11.20 -16.40 7.76
N ALA A 106 10.31 -17.39 7.77
CA ALA A 106 10.62 -18.78 7.44
C ALA A 106 10.68 -19.11 5.92
N GLY A 107 10.43 -18.12 5.06
CA GLY A 107 10.23 -18.30 3.63
C GLY A 107 11.31 -17.62 2.80
N PRO A 108 11.75 -18.22 1.68
CA PRO A 108 12.82 -17.65 0.88
C PRO A 108 12.41 -16.34 0.19
N ALA A 109 13.36 -15.40 0.07
CA ALA A 109 13.18 -14.12 -0.61
C ALA A 109 13.59 -14.26 -2.09
N TYR A 110 12.70 -14.77 -2.94
CA TYR A 110 12.95 -14.85 -4.38
C TYR A 110 12.06 -13.86 -5.15
N GLU A 111 12.64 -13.21 -6.16
CA GLU A 111 11.86 -12.48 -7.15
C GLU A 111 11.06 -13.47 -7.99
N ARG A 112 9.78 -13.19 -8.20
CA ARG A 112 8.86 -14.09 -8.93
C ARG A 112 9.27 -14.34 -10.39
N SER A 113 10.16 -13.51 -10.94
CA SER A 113 10.74 -13.68 -12.28
C SER A 113 11.56 -14.96 -12.43
N THR A 114 11.95 -15.62 -11.33
CA THR A 114 12.89 -16.75 -11.37
C THR A 114 12.32 -18.09 -10.88
N PHE A 115 11.30 -18.15 -9.99
CA PHE A 115 10.73 -19.43 -9.53
C PHE A 115 9.39 -19.29 -8.78
N GLY A 116 8.39 -20.12 -9.14
CA GLY A 116 7.38 -20.75 -8.26
C GLY A 116 6.47 -19.90 -7.33
N PRO A 117 5.46 -20.54 -6.71
CA PRO A 117 4.54 -19.93 -5.74
C PRO A 117 5.27 -19.21 -4.59
N GLY A 118 4.76 -18.03 -4.18
CA GLY A 118 5.40 -17.23 -3.11
C GLY A 118 6.51 -16.27 -3.55
N GLY A 119 6.65 -15.93 -4.84
CA GLY A 119 7.58 -14.88 -5.25
C GLY A 119 7.18 -13.47 -4.77
N ASN A 120 8.15 -12.55 -4.70
CA ASN A 120 7.89 -11.13 -4.42
C ASN A 120 6.88 -10.55 -5.43
N MET A 121 5.80 -9.97 -4.93
CA MET A 121 4.77 -9.32 -5.72
C MET A 121 4.75 -7.82 -5.42
N ARG A 122 4.95 -7.01 -6.47
CA ARG A 122 4.83 -5.55 -6.35
C ARG A 122 3.39 -5.14 -6.57
N GLN A 123 2.84 -4.38 -5.65
CA GLN A 123 1.48 -3.88 -5.74
C GLN A 123 1.49 -2.36 -5.59
N THR A 124 0.84 -1.70 -6.52
CA THR A 124 0.65 -0.24 -6.50
C THR A 124 -0.84 0.04 -6.44
N TYR A 125 -1.26 0.82 -5.45
CA TYR A 125 -2.63 1.28 -5.27
C TYR A 125 -2.64 2.78 -5.48
N TRP A 126 -3.59 3.34 -6.22
CA TRP A 126 -3.68 4.78 -6.38
C TRP A 126 -5.12 5.27 -6.39
N TRP A 127 -5.31 6.47 -5.85
CA TRP A 127 -6.59 7.19 -5.89
C TRP A 127 -6.40 8.69 -5.68
N THR A 128 -7.46 9.45 -5.93
CA THR A 128 -7.53 10.89 -5.67
C THR A 128 -8.63 11.19 -4.65
N GLU A 129 -8.38 12.18 -3.80
CA GLU A 129 -9.35 12.71 -2.83
C GLU A 129 -9.46 14.23 -2.99
N PRO A 130 -10.64 14.82 -2.72
CA PRO A 130 -10.75 16.26 -2.54
C PRO A 130 -9.85 16.74 -1.39
N ARG A 131 -9.19 17.88 -1.58
CA ARG A 131 -8.38 18.53 -0.55
C ARG A 131 -9.28 19.07 0.56
N ARG A 132 -8.86 18.85 1.81
CA ARG A 132 -9.50 19.38 3.02
C ARG A 132 -9.15 20.85 3.27
#